data_AF-A0A256Z4U3-F1
#
_entry.id   AF-A0A256Z4U3-F1
#
_cell.length_a   1.000
_cell.length_b   1.000
_cell.length_c   1.000
_cell.angle_alpha   90.00
_cell.angle_beta   90.00
_cell.angle_gamma   90.00
#
_symmetry.space_group_name_H-M   'P 1'
#
loop_
_entity.id
_entity.type
_entity.pdbx_description
1 polymer ?
#
loop_
_entity_poly.entity_id
_entity_poly.type
_entity_poly.pdbx_seq_one_letter_code
_entity_poly.pdbx_strand_id
1 'polypeptide(L)'
;MRKEDIALILLMAAIALIAYLVAYYGITGPYPFYQLRTLGAVYIYVTLLKQSGLWAASPEAVTAILWDYRGLDTVFETSVFFLAIISAVALFRLTPKYEKEYKELGKKVKDTGLSLIVKLITKIVLVMIIAISASIALHGQLTPGGGFQGGSALAVAPILLIIGFSVWYVEKLGFTKTRALTLRTIGLVTITLIALIPIIYSLITMSGAYILQNQPKPGAPFSYPERVLGVFSGSLLFLNIAEYLAVANGFLVTFILLAIPEVIYFKIIKEERGGE
;
A
#
# COMPACT_ATOMS: atom_id res chain seq x y z
N MET A 1 -32.94 14.22 15.19
CA MET A 1 -31.48 14.23 14.98
C MET A 1 -30.81 14.61 16.29
N ARG A 2 -29.80 13.85 16.72
CA ARG A 2 -29.02 14.19 17.92
C ARG A 2 -28.12 15.39 17.63
N LYS A 3 -27.68 16.09 18.68
CA LYS A 3 -26.76 17.24 18.54
C LYS A 3 -25.46 16.84 17.83
N GLU A 4 -24.98 15.61 18.04
CA GLU A 4 -23.81 15.09 17.32
C GLU A 4 -24.07 14.93 15.82
N ASP A 5 -25.25 14.44 15.43
CA ASP A 5 -25.63 14.30 14.02
C ASP A 5 -25.67 15.66 13.31
N ILE A 6 -26.19 16.70 13.99
CA ILE A 6 -26.24 18.08 13.48
C ILE A 6 -24.83 18.65 13.32
N ALA A 7 -23.96 18.46 14.32
CA ALA A 7 -22.58 18.92 14.27
C ALA A 7 -21.80 18.25 13.13
N LEU A 8 -22.00 16.95 12.92
CA LEU A 8 -21.37 16.21 11.82
C LEU A 8 -21.84 16.72 10.45
N ILE A 9 -23.14 16.93 10.27
CA ILE A 9 -23.70 17.47 9.02
C ILE A 9 -23.16 18.87 8.74
N LEU A 10 -23.11 19.75 9.75
CA LEU A 10 -22.55 21.09 9.61
C LEU A 10 -21.05 21.06 9.27
N LEU A 11 -20.28 20.16 9.87
CA LEU A 11 -18.86 19.97 9.55
C LEU A 11 -18.68 19.49 8.11
N MET A 12 -19.44 18.49 7.67
CA MET A 12 -19.39 17.99 6.29
C MET A 12 -19.80 19.07 5.28
N ALA A 13 -20.84 19.84 5.58
CA ALA A 13 -21.27 20.97 4.75
C ALA A 13 -20.21 22.07 4.68
N ALA A 14 -19.54 22.39 5.80
CA ALA A 14 -18.46 23.36 5.84
C ALA A 14 -17.25 22.89 5.00
N ILE A 15 -16.86 21.61 5.11
CA ILE A 15 -15.78 21.04 4.30
C ILE A 15 -16.14 21.09 2.82
N ALA A 16 -17.36 20.70 2.45
CA ALA A 16 -17.83 20.73 1.06
C ALA A 16 -17.88 22.16 0.51
N LEU A 17 -18.35 23.12 1.32
CA LEU A 17 -18.39 24.53 0.94
C LEU A 17 -16.98 25.10 0.77
N ILE A 18 -16.06 24.83 1.69
CA ILE A 18 -14.67 25.26 1.56
C ILE A 18 -14.04 24.65 0.31
N ALA A 19 -14.23 23.35 0.07
CA ALA A 19 -13.72 22.68 -1.13
C ALA A 19 -14.30 23.31 -2.41
N TYR A 20 -15.60 23.58 -2.44
CA TYR A 20 -16.25 24.26 -3.55
C TYR A 20 -15.70 25.67 -3.78
N LEU A 21 -15.55 26.48 -2.72
CA LEU A 21 -15.03 27.84 -2.83
C LEU A 21 -13.57 27.84 -3.28
N VAL A 22 -12.75 26.95 -2.73
CA VAL A 22 -11.35 26.75 -3.13
C VAL A 22 -11.25 26.39 -4.62
N ALA A 23 -12.13 25.50 -5.10
CA ALA A 23 -12.19 25.12 -6.50
C ALA A 23 -12.73 26.24 -7.40
N TYR A 24 -13.81 26.92 -6.99
CA TYR A 24 -14.48 27.98 -7.75
C TYR A 24 -13.60 29.21 -7.93
N TYR A 25 -12.92 29.64 -6.86
CA TYR A 25 -11.98 30.77 -6.91
C TYR A 25 -10.61 30.38 -7.46
N GLY A 26 -10.39 29.11 -7.85
CA GLY A 26 -9.13 28.66 -8.41
C GLY A 26 -7.94 28.87 -7.45
N ILE A 27 -8.18 28.80 -6.13
CA ILE A 27 -7.13 29.05 -5.11
C ILE A 27 -6.01 28.01 -5.25
N THR A 28 -6.33 26.80 -5.70
CA THR A 28 -5.35 25.73 -6.00
C THR A 28 -4.59 25.95 -7.31
N GLY A 29 -4.81 27.06 -8.01
CA GLY A 29 -4.27 27.37 -9.32
C GLY A 29 -5.26 27.09 -10.46
N PRO A 30 -4.87 27.43 -11.70
CA PRO A 30 -5.72 27.25 -12.87
C PRO A 30 -6.13 25.78 -13.05
N TYR A 31 -7.37 25.56 -13.46
CA TYR A 31 -7.88 24.23 -13.82
C TYR A 31 -6.91 23.54 -14.79
N PRO A 32 -6.77 22.20 -14.71
CA PRO A 32 -5.85 21.47 -15.57
C PRO A 32 -6.17 21.77 -17.04
N PHE A 33 -5.19 22.35 -17.73
CA PHE A 33 -5.27 22.63 -19.16
C PHE A 33 -5.51 21.32 -19.93
N TYR A 34 -6.23 21.38 -21.06
CA TYR A 34 -6.29 20.28 -22.04
C TYR A 34 -4.91 19.95 -22.64
N GLN A 35 -3.89 20.78 -22.38
CA GLN A 35 -2.52 20.61 -22.84
C GLN A 35 -1.62 20.07 -21.71
N LEU A 36 -0.80 19.08 -22.05
CA LEU A 36 0.21 18.53 -21.14
C LEU A 36 1.19 19.62 -20.71
N ARG A 37 1.45 19.70 -19.39
CA ARG A 37 2.54 20.52 -18.86
C ARG A 37 3.87 20.03 -19.41
N THR A 38 4.82 20.95 -19.62
CA THR A 38 6.16 20.65 -20.18
C THR A 38 6.84 19.48 -19.48
N LEU A 39 6.81 19.43 -18.15
CA LEU A 39 7.42 18.35 -17.38
C LEU A 39 6.76 16.98 -17.66
N GLY A 40 5.44 16.93 -17.76
CA GLY A 40 4.72 15.71 -18.11
C GLY A 40 5.05 15.24 -19.53
N ALA A 41 5.13 16.17 -20.48
CA ALA A 41 5.54 15.88 -21.85
C ALA A 41 6.98 15.32 -21.90
N VAL A 42 7.91 15.87 -21.12
CA VAL A 42 9.28 15.37 -21.02
C VAL A 42 9.30 13.93 -20.51
N TYR A 43 8.60 13.61 -19.42
CA TYR A 43 8.58 12.23 -18.90
C TYR A 43 8.04 11.23 -19.91
N ILE A 44 6.93 11.54 -20.58
CA ILE A 44 6.38 10.68 -21.63
C ILE A 44 7.41 10.45 -22.74
N TYR A 45 8.09 11.52 -23.17
CA TYR A 45 9.08 11.46 -24.24
C TYR A 45 10.30 10.61 -23.85
N VAL A 46 10.88 10.84 -22.67
CA VAL A 46 12.11 10.14 -22.26
C VAL A 46 11.86 8.69 -21.89
N THR A 47 10.71 8.36 -21.31
CA THR A 47 10.41 7.02 -20.75
C THR A 47 10.54 5.91 -21.80
N LEU A 48 10.02 6.15 -23.00
CA LEU A 48 9.97 5.17 -24.10
C LEU A 48 11.10 5.33 -25.12
N LEU A 49 11.73 6.50 -25.20
CA LEU A 49 12.75 6.78 -26.21
C LEU A 49 14.14 6.43 -25.72
N LYS A 50 14.66 5.27 -26.11
CA LYS A 50 16.02 4.81 -25.76
C LYS A 50 17.12 5.80 -26.15
N GLN A 51 16.97 6.46 -27.30
CA GLN A 51 17.91 7.47 -27.80
C GLN A 51 18.01 8.72 -26.90
N SER A 52 17.05 8.94 -26.01
CA SER A 52 17.11 10.06 -25.06
C SER A 52 18.25 9.93 -24.03
N GLY A 53 18.80 8.72 -23.85
CA GLY A 53 19.76 8.42 -22.79
C GLY A 53 19.17 8.42 -21.38
N LEU A 54 17.88 8.76 -21.23
CA LEU A 54 17.16 8.82 -19.96
C LEU A 54 16.03 7.79 -19.87
N TRP A 55 15.91 6.89 -20.84
CA TRP A 55 14.85 5.90 -20.91
C TRP A 55 14.78 4.97 -19.68
N ALA A 56 13.57 4.49 -19.37
CA ALA A 56 13.28 3.74 -18.14
C ALA A 56 12.80 2.31 -18.39
N ALA A 57 12.77 1.85 -19.65
CA ALA A 57 12.25 0.53 -20.03
C ALA A 57 10.84 0.24 -19.48
N SER A 58 9.93 1.23 -19.52
CA SER A 58 8.55 1.11 -19.06
C SER A 58 7.60 1.70 -20.08
N PRO A 59 6.56 1.00 -20.53
CA PRO A 59 5.49 1.62 -21.33
C PRO A 59 4.63 2.61 -20.54
N GLU A 60 4.54 2.45 -19.22
CA GLU A 60 3.78 3.32 -18.35
C GLU A 60 4.70 4.37 -17.69
N ALA A 61 4.40 5.65 -17.96
CA ALA A 61 5.25 6.78 -17.58
C ALA A 61 5.20 7.09 -16.08
N VAL A 62 4.05 6.92 -15.42
CA VAL A 62 3.93 7.19 -13.99
C VAL A 62 4.77 6.21 -13.18
N THR A 63 4.78 4.93 -13.55
CA THR A 63 5.58 3.88 -12.92
C THR A 63 7.07 4.12 -13.13
N ALA A 64 7.48 4.59 -14.31
CA ALA A 64 8.85 5.05 -14.55
C ALA A 64 9.21 6.24 -13.67
N ILE A 65 8.29 7.20 -13.50
CA ILE A 65 8.48 8.33 -12.58
C ILE A 65 8.65 7.82 -11.15
N LEU A 66 7.76 6.96 -10.68
CA LEU A 66 7.75 6.49 -9.30
C LEU A 66 8.99 5.68 -8.93
N TRP A 67 9.49 4.81 -9.81
CA TRP A 67 10.54 3.86 -9.45
C TRP A 67 11.92 4.15 -10.06
N ASP A 68 12.02 4.83 -11.22
CA ASP A 68 13.30 5.13 -11.87
C ASP A 68 13.69 6.61 -11.71
N TYR A 69 12.82 7.55 -12.09
CA TYR A 69 13.17 8.98 -12.06
C TYR A 69 13.10 9.62 -10.67
N ARG A 70 12.08 9.25 -9.90
CA ARG A 70 11.77 9.76 -8.56
C ARG A 70 11.60 8.61 -7.57
N GLY A 71 12.38 7.54 -7.78
CA GLY A 71 12.44 6.34 -6.93
C GLY A 71 12.49 6.63 -5.42
N LEU A 72 13.28 7.63 -5.03
CA LEU A 72 13.45 8.00 -3.63
C LEU A 72 12.17 8.55 -3.00
N ASP A 73 11.32 9.26 -3.76
CA ASP A 73 10.06 9.78 -3.26
C ASP A 73 9.12 8.63 -2.90
N THR A 74 9.05 7.60 -3.73
CA THR A 74 8.26 6.38 -3.50
C THR A 74 8.81 5.56 -2.32
N VAL A 75 10.14 5.49 -2.16
CA VAL A 75 10.75 4.88 -0.96
C VAL A 75 10.35 5.64 0.30
N PHE A 76 10.34 6.97 0.27
CA PHE A 76 9.91 7.77 1.40
C PHE A 76 8.41 7.65 1.67
N GLU A 77 7.57 7.60 0.65
CA GLU A 77 6.13 7.29 0.79
C GLU A 77 5.92 5.95 1.49
N THR A 78 6.57 4.90 1.00
CA THR A 78 6.54 3.56 1.60
C THR A 78 7.10 3.55 3.03
N SER A 79 8.10 4.38 3.32
CA SER A 79 8.68 4.54 4.67
C SER A 79 7.72 5.23 5.64
N VAL A 80 7.01 6.28 5.20
CA VAL A 80 5.97 6.93 6.01
C VAL A 80 4.83 5.95 6.30
N PHE A 81 4.38 5.21 5.30
CA PHE A 81 3.40 4.15 5.50
C PHE A 81 3.94 3.08 6.46
N PHE A 82 5.21 2.69 6.34
CA PHE A 82 5.85 1.75 7.25
C PHE A 82 5.76 2.23 8.70
N LEU A 83 6.12 3.49 8.95
CA LEU A 83 6.08 4.10 10.29
C LEU A 83 4.66 4.15 10.85
N ALA A 84 3.66 4.43 10.01
CA ALA A 84 2.25 4.41 10.42
C ALA A 84 1.82 3.01 10.90
N ILE A 85 2.19 1.95 10.17
CA ILE A 85 1.87 0.57 10.57
C ILE A 85 2.60 0.17 11.85
N ILE A 86 3.89 0.48 12.00
CA ILE A 86 4.62 0.18 13.23
C ILE A 86 4.04 0.94 14.42
N SER A 87 3.61 2.19 14.21
CA SER A 87 2.93 2.99 15.24
C SER A 87 1.61 2.34 15.65
N ALA A 88 0.80 1.88 14.69
CA ALA A 88 -0.43 1.13 15.00
C ALA A 88 -0.12 -0.17 15.78
N VAL A 89 0.89 -0.93 15.37
CA VAL A 89 1.31 -2.14 16.09
C VAL A 89 1.78 -1.82 17.51
N ALA A 90 2.53 -0.74 17.70
CA ALA A 90 3.03 -0.33 19.01
C ALA A 90 1.89 0.11 19.94
N LEU A 91 0.91 0.85 19.41
CA LEU A 91 -0.26 1.33 20.16
C LEU A 91 -1.23 0.21 20.53
N PHE A 92 -1.52 -0.69 19.60
CA PHE A 92 -2.54 -1.73 19.77
C PHE A 92 -1.99 -3.09 20.22
N ARG A 93 -0.70 -3.16 20.61
CA ARG A 93 -0.08 -4.41 21.08
C ARG A 93 -0.78 -4.94 22.34
N LEU A 94 -1.04 -6.24 22.36
CA LEU A 94 -1.53 -6.93 23.55
C LEU A 94 -0.35 -7.55 24.31
N THR A 95 -0.40 -7.52 25.65
CA THR A 95 0.55 -8.28 26.48
C THR A 95 0.23 -9.78 26.39
N PRO A 96 1.16 -10.69 26.75
CA PRO A 96 0.92 -12.14 26.66
C PRO A 96 -0.35 -12.61 27.40
N LYS A 97 -0.70 -11.95 28.52
CA LYS A 97 -1.94 -12.20 29.27
C LYS A 97 -3.16 -11.93 28.38
N TYR A 98 -3.26 -10.74 27.80
CA TYR A 98 -4.40 -10.34 26.96
C TYR A 98 -4.44 -11.05 25.62
N GLU A 99 -3.29 -11.43 25.07
CA GLU A 99 -3.25 -12.27 23.86
C GLU A 99 -3.86 -13.65 24.11
N LYS A 100 -3.62 -14.24 25.29
CA LYS A 100 -4.27 -15.50 25.70
C LYS A 100 -5.78 -15.30 25.86
N GLU A 101 -6.21 -14.24 26.52
CA GLU A 101 -7.65 -13.92 26.67
C GLU A 101 -8.34 -13.71 25.32
N TYR A 102 -7.71 -12.99 24.39
CA TYR A 102 -8.22 -12.80 23.02
C TYR A 102 -8.42 -14.13 22.29
N LYS A 103 -7.44 -15.04 22.37
CA LYS A 103 -7.53 -16.37 21.75
C LYS A 103 -8.63 -17.22 22.39
N GLU A 104 -8.77 -17.18 23.71
CA GLU A 104 -9.84 -17.89 24.42
C GLU A 104 -11.23 -17.33 24.09
N LEU A 105 -11.35 -16.01 23.93
CA LEU A 105 -12.60 -15.38 23.48
C LEU A 105 -12.97 -15.86 22.07
N GLY A 106 -12.01 -15.90 21.14
CA GLY A 106 -12.22 -16.38 19.77
C GLY A 106 -12.65 -17.85 19.67
N LYS A 107 -12.30 -18.70 20.66
CA LYS A 107 -12.79 -20.08 20.74
C LYS A 107 -14.25 -20.16 21.23
N LYS A 108 -14.66 -19.22 22.08
CA LYS A 108 -16.00 -19.18 22.69
C LYS A 108 -17.03 -18.52 21.79
N VAL A 109 -16.62 -17.52 21.01
CA VAL A 109 -17.52 -16.81 20.10
C VAL A 109 -17.89 -17.72 18.94
N LYS A 110 -19.18 -18.05 18.82
CA LYS A 110 -19.70 -18.70 17.61
C LYS A 110 -19.50 -17.74 16.44
N ASP A 111 -18.81 -18.20 15.40
CA ASP A 111 -18.44 -17.47 14.18
C ASP A 111 -19.67 -17.18 13.29
N THR A 112 -20.67 -16.53 13.89
CA THR A 112 -22.01 -16.36 13.33
C THR A 112 -22.01 -15.34 12.21
N GLY A 113 -21.07 -14.38 12.20
CA GLY A 113 -20.87 -13.38 11.14
C GLY A 113 -22.16 -12.69 10.72
N LEU A 114 -22.20 -12.16 9.49
CA LEU A 114 -23.42 -11.62 8.90
C LEU A 114 -24.28 -12.72 8.25
N SER A 115 -25.39 -12.32 7.62
CA SER A 115 -26.34 -13.25 6.99
C SER A 115 -25.69 -14.17 5.95
N LEU A 116 -26.33 -15.31 5.67
CA LEU A 116 -25.86 -16.27 4.67
C LEU A 116 -25.63 -15.63 3.29
N ILE A 117 -26.54 -14.74 2.89
CA ILE A 117 -26.46 -14.00 1.63
C ILE A 117 -25.19 -13.13 1.62
N VAL A 118 -24.94 -12.38 2.69
CA VAL A 118 -23.73 -11.53 2.78
C VAL A 118 -22.47 -12.38 2.69
N LYS A 119 -22.39 -13.48 3.45
CA LYS A 119 -21.23 -14.39 3.41
C LYS A 119 -20.98 -14.98 2.02
N LEU A 120 -22.05 -15.34 1.30
CA LEU A 120 -21.95 -15.87 -0.06
C LEU A 120 -21.42 -14.81 -1.03
N ILE A 121 -22.01 -13.60 -1.01
CA ILE A 121 -21.59 -12.50 -1.87
C ILE A 121 -20.16 -12.07 -1.56
N THR A 122 -19.78 -11.97 -0.28
CA THR A 122 -18.40 -11.68 0.13
C THR A 122 -17.43 -12.65 -0.51
N LYS A 123 -17.69 -13.97 -0.46
CA LYS A 123 -16.79 -14.97 -1.07
C LYS A 123 -16.59 -14.78 -2.57
N ILE A 124 -17.66 -14.46 -3.31
CA ILE A 124 -17.58 -14.21 -4.76
C ILE A 124 -16.78 -12.93 -5.04
N VAL A 125 -17.08 -11.86 -4.31
CA VAL A 125 -16.42 -10.56 -4.46
C VAL A 125 -14.93 -10.64 -4.12
N LEU A 126 -14.54 -11.44 -3.13
CA LEU A 126 -13.13 -11.62 -2.77
C LEU A 126 -12.28 -12.14 -3.93
N VAL A 127 -12.80 -13.11 -4.70
CA VAL A 127 -12.08 -13.65 -5.85
C VAL A 127 -11.82 -12.55 -6.88
N MET A 128 -12.83 -11.70 -7.13
CA MET A 128 -12.68 -10.57 -8.04
C MET A 128 -11.69 -9.52 -7.52
N ILE A 129 -11.76 -9.17 -6.23
CA ILE A 129 -10.82 -8.22 -5.62
C ILE A 129 -9.39 -8.72 -5.76
N ILE A 130 -9.12 -9.98 -5.40
CA ILE A 130 -7.77 -10.55 -5.48
C ILE A 130 -7.25 -10.53 -6.92
N ALA A 131 -8.08 -10.92 -7.89
CA ALA A 131 -7.69 -10.95 -9.30
C ALA A 131 -7.39 -9.55 -9.85
N ILE A 132 -8.29 -8.57 -9.61
CA ILE A 132 -8.12 -7.19 -10.08
C ILE A 132 -6.90 -6.56 -9.42
N SER A 133 -6.78 -6.71 -8.10
CA SER A 133 -5.67 -6.22 -7.29
C SER A 133 -4.32 -6.74 -7.77
N ALA A 134 -4.21 -8.05 -8.01
CA ALA A 134 -3.00 -8.66 -8.57
C ALA A 134 -2.71 -8.13 -9.99
N SER A 135 -3.74 -7.96 -10.82
CA SER A 135 -3.57 -7.40 -12.17
C SER A 135 -3.02 -5.98 -12.16
N ILE A 136 -3.50 -5.11 -11.27
CA ILE A 136 -3.02 -3.72 -11.12
C ILE A 136 -1.54 -3.68 -10.75
N ALA A 137 -1.08 -4.59 -9.88
CA ALA A 137 0.32 -4.64 -9.45
C ALA A 137 1.24 -5.27 -10.50
N LEU A 138 0.84 -6.41 -11.08
CA LEU A 138 1.68 -7.16 -12.03
C LEU A 138 1.86 -6.45 -13.38
N HIS A 139 0.90 -5.61 -13.76
CA HIS A 139 0.94 -4.84 -15.01
C HIS A 139 1.24 -3.36 -14.80
N GLY A 140 1.69 -2.92 -13.62
CA GLY A 140 1.91 -1.50 -13.33
C GLY A 140 2.85 -0.81 -14.33
N GLN A 141 3.89 -1.50 -14.80
CA GLN A 141 4.80 -1.01 -15.83
C GLN A 141 4.19 -0.90 -17.24
N LEU A 142 3.02 -1.51 -17.48
CA LEU A 142 2.33 -1.53 -18.78
C LEU A 142 1.06 -0.68 -18.81
N THR A 143 0.34 -0.63 -17.69
CA THR A 143 -0.99 -0.02 -17.57
C THR A 143 -1.06 0.81 -16.30
N PRO A 144 -1.88 1.88 -16.25
CA PRO A 144 -2.04 2.69 -15.05
C PRO A 144 -2.33 1.83 -13.82
N GLY A 145 -1.50 1.98 -12.78
CA GLY A 145 -1.52 1.08 -11.63
C GLY A 145 -0.22 1.20 -10.84
N GLY A 146 0.25 0.06 -10.32
CA GLY A 146 1.44 -0.01 -9.48
C GLY A 146 1.26 -0.87 -8.24
N GLY A 147 2.35 -1.06 -7.51
CA GLY A 147 2.37 -1.86 -6.29
C GLY A 147 1.46 -1.30 -5.21
N PHE A 148 1.56 0.01 -4.92
CA PHE A 148 0.80 0.67 -3.87
C PHE A 148 -0.72 0.62 -4.11
N GLN A 149 -1.17 0.94 -5.33
CA GLN A 149 -2.59 0.94 -5.70
C GLN A 149 -3.14 -0.48 -5.68
N GLY A 150 -2.40 -1.45 -6.21
CA GLY A 150 -2.75 -2.85 -6.11
C GLY A 150 -2.85 -3.29 -4.65
N GLY A 151 -1.86 -2.97 -3.81
CA GLY A 151 -1.83 -3.40 -2.41
C GLY A 151 -2.99 -2.79 -1.60
N SER A 152 -3.33 -1.53 -1.90
CA SER A 152 -4.49 -0.83 -1.34
C SER A 152 -5.81 -1.46 -1.80
N ALA A 153 -5.91 -1.91 -3.05
CA ALA A 153 -7.08 -2.65 -3.53
C ALA A 153 -7.21 -4.01 -2.83
N LEU A 154 -6.09 -4.74 -2.64
CA LEU A 154 -6.09 -6.01 -1.89
C LEU A 154 -6.59 -5.83 -0.46
N ALA A 155 -6.30 -4.69 0.17
CA ALA A 155 -6.70 -4.37 1.53
C ALA A 155 -8.22 -4.42 1.75
N VAL A 156 -9.02 -4.24 0.69
CA VAL A 156 -10.49 -4.38 0.74
C VAL A 156 -10.92 -5.82 1.06
N ALA A 157 -10.14 -6.81 0.62
CA ALA A 157 -10.47 -8.21 0.86
C ALA A 157 -10.51 -8.60 2.35
N PRO A 158 -9.44 -8.38 3.15
CA PRO A 158 -9.47 -8.75 4.57
C PRO A 158 -10.49 -7.97 5.37
N ILE A 159 -10.73 -6.67 5.10
CA ILE A 159 -11.75 -5.92 5.83
C ILE A 159 -13.17 -6.44 5.53
N LEU A 160 -13.47 -6.82 4.28
CA LEU A 160 -14.73 -7.47 3.94
C LEU A 160 -14.89 -8.84 4.62
N LEU A 161 -13.81 -9.61 4.74
CA LEU A 161 -13.82 -10.87 5.48
C LEU A 161 -14.08 -10.66 6.98
N ILE A 162 -13.43 -9.67 7.59
CA ILE A 162 -13.62 -9.34 9.01
C ILE A 162 -15.08 -8.95 9.26
N ILE A 163 -15.65 -8.10 8.40
CA ILE A 163 -17.05 -7.62 8.54
C ILE A 163 -18.05 -8.73 8.26
N GLY A 164 -17.89 -9.48 7.16
CA GLY A 164 -18.83 -10.52 6.76
C GLY A 164 -18.79 -11.77 7.66
N PHE A 165 -17.63 -12.05 8.24
CA PHE A 165 -17.38 -13.20 9.10
C PHE A 165 -16.93 -12.71 10.48
N SER A 166 -15.62 -12.73 10.75
CA SER A 166 -15.02 -12.21 11.96
C SER A 166 -13.50 -12.08 11.78
N VAL A 167 -12.85 -11.35 12.69
CA VAL A 167 -11.38 -11.32 12.76
C VAL A 167 -10.79 -12.71 13.01
N TRP A 168 -11.44 -13.53 13.84
CA TRP A 168 -10.98 -14.90 14.12
C TRP A 168 -11.11 -15.82 12.91
N TYR A 169 -12.10 -15.62 12.04
CA TYR A 169 -12.21 -16.36 10.78
C TYR A 169 -11.01 -16.08 9.87
N VAL A 170 -10.60 -14.82 9.74
CA VAL A 170 -9.42 -14.41 8.97
C VAL A 170 -8.14 -15.02 9.55
N GLU A 171 -7.98 -15.00 10.88
CA GLU A 171 -6.84 -15.62 11.53
C GLU A 171 -6.81 -17.16 11.36
N LYS A 172 -7.97 -17.83 11.39
CA LYS A 172 -8.10 -19.27 11.12
C LYS A 172 -7.73 -19.65 9.69
N LEU A 173 -7.97 -18.78 8.72
CA LEU A 173 -7.48 -18.94 7.34
C LEU A 173 -5.95 -18.81 7.23
N GLY A 174 -5.27 -18.43 8.32
CA GLY A 174 -3.83 -18.30 8.38
C GLY A 174 -3.31 -16.90 8.10
N PHE A 175 -4.19 -15.91 7.97
CA PHE A 175 -3.85 -14.49 7.85
C PHE A 175 -3.70 -13.88 9.25
N THR A 176 -2.60 -14.20 9.92
CA THR A 176 -2.31 -13.70 11.27
C THR A 176 -1.46 -12.43 11.22
N LYS A 177 -1.54 -11.62 12.29
CA LYS A 177 -0.68 -10.43 12.46
C LYS A 177 0.80 -10.73 12.20
N THR A 178 1.32 -11.82 12.75
CA THR A 178 2.73 -12.20 12.61
C THR A 178 3.09 -12.51 11.17
N ARG A 179 2.29 -13.32 10.46
CA ARG A 179 2.55 -13.66 9.06
C ARG A 179 2.46 -12.43 8.16
N ALA A 180 1.47 -11.58 8.38
CA ALA A 180 1.32 -10.33 7.63
C ALA A 180 2.52 -9.40 7.86
N LEU A 181 2.98 -9.23 9.10
CA LEU A 181 4.21 -8.49 9.40
C LEU A 181 5.44 -9.09 8.69
N THR A 182 5.59 -10.41 8.68
CA THR A 182 6.69 -11.08 7.97
C THR A 182 6.63 -10.82 6.47
N LEU A 183 5.47 -11.04 5.84
CA LEU A 183 5.29 -10.80 4.39
C LEU A 183 5.54 -9.34 4.01
N ARG A 184 5.08 -8.41 4.83
CA ARG A 184 5.37 -6.99 4.64
C ARG A 184 6.86 -6.70 4.70
N THR A 185 7.55 -7.22 5.70
CA THR A 185 9.00 -7.05 5.85
C THR A 185 9.75 -7.66 4.67
N ILE A 186 9.31 -8.81 4.15
CA ILE A 186 9.87 -9.39 2.92
C ILE A 186 9.77 -8.39 1.76
N GLY A 187 8.60 -7.80 1.53
CA GLY A 187 8.42 -6.79 0.48
C GLY A 187 9.36 -5.58 0.64
N LEU A 188 9.48 -5.03 1.85
CA LEU A 188 10.36 -3.88 2.12
C LEU A 188 11.86 -4.21 1.98
N VAL A 189 12.25 -5.41 2.41
CA VAL A 189 13.61 -5.90 2.21
C VAL A 189 13.89 -6.09 0.73
N THR A 190 12.95 -6.65 -0.04
CA THR A 190 13.10 -6.78 -1.50
C THR A 190 13.28 -5.42 -2.18
N ILE A 191 12.49 -4.39 -1.81
CA ILE A 191 12.68 -3.02 -2.32
C ILE A 191 14.08 -2.52 -1.99
N THR A 192 14.51 -2.65 -0.73
CA THR A 192 15.84 -2.22 -0.28
C THR A 192 16.96 -2.93 -1.06
N LEU A 193 16.86 -4.24 -1.24
CA LEU A 193 17.87 -5.01 -1.97
C LEU A 193 17.95 -4.57 -3.43
N ILE A 194 16.81 -4.41 -4.11
CA ILE A 194 16.78 -3.93 -5.49
C ILE A 194 17.35 -2.51 -5.60
N ALA A 195 17.01 -1.63 -4.66
CA ALA A 195 17.53 -0.26 -4.63
C ALA A 195 19.06 -0.18 -4.48
N LEU A 196 19.67 -1.15 -3.79
CA LEU A 196 21.11 -1.17 -3.49
C LEU A 196 21.96 -1.89 -4.54
N ILE A 197 21.39 -2.75 -5.40
CA ILE A 197 22.14 -3.45 -6.46
C ILE A 197 22.94 -2.48 -7.35
N PRO A 198 22.39 -1.35 -7.84
CA PRO A 198 23.17 -0.37 -8.61
C PRO A 198 24.39 0.14 -7.85
N ILE A 199 24.27 0.37 -6.54
CA ILE A 199 25.37 0.84 -5.68
C ILE A 199 26.44 -0.24 -5.52
N ILE A 200 26.04 -1.50 -5.33
CA ILE A 200 26.97 -2.63 -5.28
C ILE A 200 27.75 -2.73 -6.61
N TYR A 201 27.05 -2.59 -7.74
CA TYR A 201 27.70 -2.55 -9.05
C TYR A 201 28.70 -1.39 -9.17
N SER A 202 28.33 -0.19 -8.73
CA SER A 202 29.21 0.98 -8.73
C SER A 202 30.48 0.75 -7.92
N LEU A 203 30.35 0.13 -6.73
CA LEU A 203 31.48 -0.22 -5.87
C LEU A 203 32.44 -1.24 -6.49
N ILE A 204 31.92 -2.23 -7.22
CA ILE A 204 32.72 -3.29 -7.85
C ILE A 204 33.42 -2.78 -9.10
N THR A 205 32.71 -2.00 -9.92
CA THR A 205 33.19 -1.60 -11.25
C THR A 205 33.88 -0.24 -11.27
N MET A 206 33.85 0.49 -10.16
CA MET A 206 34.33 1.88 -10.07
C MET A 206 33.67 2.80 -11.12
N SER A 207 32.43 2.48 -11.50
CA SER A 207 31.62 3.25 -12.47
C SER A 207 30.44 3.92 -11.77
N GLY A 208 29.87 4.97 -12.38
CA GLY A 208 28.72 5.65 -11.79
C GLY A 208 27.47 4.76 -11.75
N ALA A 209 26.69 4.84 -10.67
CA ALA A 209 25.34 4.30 -10.63
C ALA A 209 24.49 5.11 -9.64
N TYR A 210 23.20 5.25 -9.92
CA TYR A 210 22.25 5.89 -9.02
C TYR A 210 21.46 4.83 -8.23
N ILE A 211 21.06 5.17 -7.00
CA ILE A 211 20.12 4.36 -6.22
C ILE A 211 18.83 4.20 -7.03
N LEU A 212 18.26 2.99 -7.04
CA LEU A 212 17.04 2.63 -7.80
C LEU A 212 17.14 2.78 -9.33
N GLN A 213 18.33 2.97 -9.88
CA GLN A 213 18.52 3.06 -11.33
C GLN A 213 18.00 1.79 -12.03
N ASN A 214 17.01 1.95 -12.91
CA ASN A 214 16.50 0.83 -13.70
C ASN A 214 17.35 0.57 -14.95
N GLN A 215 17.62 1.64 -15.70
CA GLN A 215 18.29 1.60 -17.01
C GLN A 215 19.47 2.60 -17.04
N PRO A 216 20.41 2.45 -17.99
CA PRO A 216 21.59 3.31 -18.08
C PRO A 216 21.23 4.78 -18.21
N LYS A 217 21.96 5.63 -17.48
CA LYS A 217 21.85 7.08 -17.53
C LYS A 217 23.23 7.69 -17.90
N PRO A 218 23.30 8.97 -18.33
CA PRO A 218 24.56 9.61 -18.62
C PRO A 218 25.50 9.58 -17.41
N GLY A 219 26.71 9.05 -17.58
CA GLY A 219 27.67 8.88 -16.48
C GLY A 219 27.40 7.70 -15.55
N ALA A 220 26.34 6.93 -15.79
CA ALA A 220 25.97 5.77 -14.97
C ALA A 220 25.59 4.55 -15.83
N PRO A 221 26.53 3.68 -16.21
CA PRO A 221 26.30 2.61 -17.20
C PRO A 221 25.46 1.42 -16.70
N PHE A 222 25.13 1.35 -15.41
CA PHE A 222 24.37 0.25 -14.84
C PHE A 222 23.01 0.03 -15.54
N SER A 223 22.63 -1.23 -15.76
CA SER A 223 21.36 -1.62 -16.37
C SER A 223 20.83 -2.91 -15.76
N TYR A 224 19.53 -2.93 -15.47
CA TYR A 224 18.79 -4.20 -15.41
C TYR A 224 18.46 -4.70 -16.83
N PRO A 225 18.13 -6.00 -17.00
CA PRO A 225 17.61 -6.51 -18.27
C PRO A 225 16.41 -5.71 -18.75
N GLU A 226 16.48 -5.19 -19.97
CA GLU A 226 15.45 -4.30 -20.54
C GLU A 226 14.05 -4.94 -20.50
N ARG A 227 13.99 -6.25 -20.76
CA ARG A 227 12.77 -7.03 -20.75
C ARG A 227 12.83 -8.13 -19.70
N VAL A 228 11.75 -8.24 -18.93
CA VAL A 228 11.51 -9.30 -17.95
C VAL A 228 10.18 -9.93 -18.31
N LEU A 229 10.10 -11.26 -18.40
CA LEU A 229 8.90 -11.99 -18.83
C LEU A 229 8.32 -11.51 -20.18
N GLY A 230 9.20 -11.13 -21.11
CA GLY A 230 8.82 -10.68 -22.46
C GLY A 230 8.34 -9.22 -22.54
N VAL A 231 8.22 -8.52 -21.42
CA VAL A 231 7.74 -7.13 -21.36
C VAL A 231 8.83 -6.18 -20.88
N PHE A 232 8.79 -4.93 -21.35
CA PHE A 232 9.68 -3.87 -20.87
C PHE A 232 9.37 -3.59 -19.40
N SER A 233 10.37 -3.77 -18.54
CA SER A 233 10.20 -3.67 -17.10
C SER A 233 11.51 -3.35 -16.37
N GLY A 234 12.60 -4.03 -16.70
CA GLY A 234 13.77 -4.05 -15.80
C GLY A 234 13.38 -4.42 -14.37
N SER A 235 13.83 -3.63 -13.40
CA SER A 235 13.52 -3.79 -11.97
C SER A 235 12.08 -3.42 -11.57
N LEU A 236 11.35 -2.68 -12.41
CA LEU A 236 10.06 -2.06 -12.04
C LEU A 236 8.99 -3.08 -11.62
N LEU A 237 8.87 -4.20 -12.35
CA LEU A 237 7.95 -5.29 -11.99
C LEU A 237 8.21 -5.83 -10.58
N PHE A 238 9.48 -6.03 -10.23
CA PHE A 238 9.84 -6.58 -8.92
C PHE A 238 9.59 -5.57 -7.80
N LEU A 239 9.86 -4.29 -8.05
CA LEU A 239 9.53 -3.20 -7.13
C LEU A 239 8.02 -3.09 -6.91
N ASN A 240 7.22 -3.16 -7.98
CA ASN A 240 5.75 -3.18 -7.90
C ASN A 240 5.22 -4.37 -7.09
N ILE A 241 5.74 -5.59 -7.33
CA ILE A 241 5.32 -6.78 -6.57
C ILE A 241 5.72 -6.68 -5.10
N ALA A 242 6.92 -6.17 -4.83
CA ALA A 242 7.43 -6.03 -3.47
C ALA A 242 6.63 -4.97 -2.67
N GLU A 243 6.32 -3.83 -3.30
CA GLU A 243 5.47 -2.79 -2.72
C GLU A 243 4.04 -3.28 -2.54
N TYR A 244 3.48 -3.99 -3.51
CA TYR A 244 2.17 -4.65 -3.40
C TYR A 244 2.07 -5.52 -2.14
N LEU A 245 3.08 -6.37 -1.93
CA LEU A 245 3.15 -7.24 -0.76
C LEU A 245 3.28 -6.43 0.53
N ALA A 246 4.12 -5.40 0.55
CA ALA A 246 4.33 -4.53 1.70
C ALA A 246 3.05 -3.78 2.10
N VAL A 247 2.37 -3.18 1.14
CA VAL A 247 1.17 -2.35 1.35
C VAL A 247 -0.02 -3.19 1.78
N ALA A 248 -0.33 -4.27 1.04
CA ALA A 248 -1.45 -5.13 1.35
C ALA A 248 -1.36 -5.74 2.76
N ASN A 249 -0.18 -6.23 3.13
CA ASN A 249 0.03 -6.82 4.44
C ASN A 249 0.12 -5.76 5.55
N GLY A 250 0.55 -4.53 5.25
CA GLY A 250 0.46 -3.41 6.18
C GLY A 250 -0.98 -3.14 6.58
N PHE A 251 -1.88 -3.01 5.60
CA PHE A 251 -3.30 -2.84 5.88
C PHE A 251 -3.92 -4.04 6.61
N LEU A 252 -3.59 -5.28 6.21
CA LEU A 252 -4.05 -6.49 6.91
C LEU A 252 -3.70 -6.45 8.41
N VAL A 253 -2.46 -6.08 8.75
CA VAL A 253 -2.04 -5.93 10.15
C VAL A 253 -2.90 -4.90 10.87
N THR A 254 -3.08 -3.72 10.29
CA THR A 254 -3.89 -2.65 10.89
C THR A 254 -5.33 -3.08 11.10
N PHE A 255 -5.96 -3.74 10.12
CA PHE A 255 -7.34 -4.19 10.25
C PHE A 255 -7.52 -5.29 11.28
N ILE A 256 -6.57 -6.23 11.40
CA ILE A 256 -6.60 -7.23 12.48
C ILE A 256 -6.52 -6.54 13.83
N LEU A 257 -5.62 -5.56 14.00
CA LEU A 257 -5.45 -4.84 15.26
C LEU A 257 -6.69 -4.02 15.63
N LEU A 258 -7.25 -3.28 14.69
CA LEU A 258 -8.45 -2.46 14.91
C LEU A 258 -9.70 -3.32 15.13
N ALA A 259 -9.71 -4.57 14.65
CA ALA A 259 -10.82 -5.50 14.84
C ALA A 259 -10.73 -6.31 16.15
N ILE A 260 -9.69 -6.10 16.97
CA ILE A 260 -9.64 -6.71 18.32
C ILE A 260 -10.84 -6.18 19.13
N PRO A 261 -11.63 -7.07 19.78
CA PRO A 261 -12.81 -6.65 20.52
C PRO A 261 -12.49 -5.64 21.62
N GLU A 262 -13.29 -4.58 21.69
CA GLU A 262 -13.15 -3.47 22.65
C GLU A 262 -13.13 -3.95 24.12
N VAL A 263 -13.85 -5.04 24.43
CA VAL A 263 -13.87 -5.65 25.77
C VAL A 263 -12.46 -6.02 26.27
N ILE A 264 -11.54 -6.38 25.36
CA ILE A 264 -10.14 -6.64 25.71
C ILE A 264 -9.43 -5.33 26.09
N TYR A 265 -9.61 -4.27 25.29
CA TYR A 265 -9.00 -2.96 25.55
C TYR A 265 -9.55 -2.29 26.82
N PHE A 266 -10.85 -2.43 27.11
CA PHE A 266 -11.42 -1.92 28.35
C PHE A 266 -10.80 -2.55 29.60
N LYS A 267 -10.51 -3.86 29.57
CA LYS A 267 -9.82 -4.53 30.67
C LYS A 267 -8.41 -3.99 30.85
N ILE A 268 -7.67 -3.80 29.76
CA ILE A 268 -6.33 -3.19 29.78
C ILE A 268 -6.38 -1.83 30.46
N ILE A 269 -7.27 -0.95 30.00
CA ILE A 269 -7.40 0.41 30.54
C ILE A 269 -7.83 0.39 32.01
N LYS A 270 -8.71 -0.53 32.42
CA LYS A 270 -9.14 -0.67 33.81
C LYS A 270 -7.97 -1.08 34.73
N GLU A 271 -7.17 -2.06 34.31
CA GLU A 271 -6.00 -2.52 35.05
C GLU A 271 -4.91 -1.44 35.13
N GLU A 272 -4.63 -0.73 34.04
CA GLU A 272 -3.64 0.36 34.03
C GLU A 272 -4.04 1.56 34.90
N ARG A 273 -5.35 1.80 35.06
CA ARG A 273 -5.89 2.84 35.97
C ARG A 273 -5.92 2.42 37.44
N GLY A 274 -5.43 1.22 37.78
CA GLY A 274 -5.40 0.70 39.15
C GLY A 274 -6.78 0.30 39.69
N GLY A 275 -7.74 -0.02 38.83
CA GLY A 275 -9.09 -0.39 39.25
C GLY A 275 -9.25 -1.87 39.56
N GLU A 276 -9.50 -2.19 40.84
CA GLU A 276 -10.14 -3.45 41.27
C GLU A 276 -11.42 -3.74 40.46
#